data_AF-A0A956EF19-F1
#
_entry.id   AF-A0A956EF19-F1
#
_cell.length_a   1.000
_cell.length_b   1.000
_cell.length_c   1.000
_cell.angle_alpha   90.00
_cell.angle_beta   90.00
_cell.angle_gamma   90.00
#
_symmetry.space_group_name_H-M   'P 1'
#
loop_
_entity.id
_entity.type
_entity.pdbx_description
1 polymer ?
#
loop_
_entity_poly.entity_id
_entity_poly.type
_entity_poly.pdbx_seq_one_letter_code
_entity_poly.pdbx_strand_id
1 'polypeptide(L)'
;MSYKLATLGGDGTGPEVMREGLRVLHAVSSVIGVDWSIDDIPCGGQYYLEHGDRDWPEGAEARCDAADLILLGAVGWPSPTGSGPVLMKDG
;
A
#
# COMPACT_ATOMS: atom_id res chain seq x y z
N MET A 1 -20.26 12.30 -1.61
CA MET A 1 -19.69 12.05 -0.26
C MET A 1 -18.23 11.66 -0.48
N SER A 2 -17.29 12.21 0.29
CA SER A 2 -15.87 11.86 0.12
C SER A 2 -15.42 10.88 1.19
N TYR A 3 -14.72 9.82 0.79
CA TYR A 3 -14.07 8.87 1.69
C TYR A 3 -12.56 9.00 1.59
N LYS A 4 -11.88 8.95 2.73
CA LYS A 4 -10.42 8.85 2.84
C LYS A 4 -10.01 7.42 2.57
N LEU A 5 -9.23 7.22 1.52
CA LEU A 5 -8.75 5.91 1.09
C LEU A 5 -7.23 5.88 1.26
N ALA A 6 -6.74 5.10 2.22
CA ALA A 6 -5.32 4.78 2.30
C ALA A 6 -4.99 3.66 1.30
N THR A 7 -3.97 3.86 0.47
CA THR A 7 -3.47 2.82 -0.44
C THR A 7 -2.10 2.33 0.01
N LEU A 8 -1.95 1.01 0.03
CA LEU A 8 -0.71 0.31 0.35
C LEU A 8 -0.36 -0.58 -0.85
N GLY A 9 0.33 0.00 -1.85
CA GLY A 9 0.62 -0.69 -3.11
C GLY A 9 1.52 -1.91 -2.94
N GLY A 10 2.46 -1.84 -2.00
CA GLY A 10 3.35 -2.94 -1.64
C GLY A 10 4.38 -3.30 -2.72
N ASP A 11 4.66 -4.60 -2.82
CA ASP A 11 5.72 -5.22 -3.59
C ASP A 11 5.21 -5.96 -4.84
N GLY A 12 6.16 -6.35 -5.70
CA GLY A 12 5.89 -7.21 -6.85
C GLY A 12 4.85 -6.60 -7.79
N THR A 13 3.77 -7.35 -8.08
CA THR A 13 2.67 -6.88 -8.94
C THR A 13 1.71 -5.94 -8.21
N GLY A 14 1.86 -5.74 -6.89
CA GLY A 14 0.98 -4.93 -6.06
C GLY A 14 0.79 -3.50 -6.59
N PRO A 15 1.85 -2.72 -6.83
CA PRO A 15 1.74 -1.36 -7.37
C PRO A 15 1.08 -1.29 -8.75
N GLU A 16 1.31 -2.28 -9.60
CA GLU A 16 0.73 -2.33 -10.94
C GLU A 16 -0.77 -2.59 -10.90
N VAL A 17 -1.21 -3.55 -10.08
CA VAL A 17 -2.63 -3.87 -9.89
C VAL A 17 -3.35 -2.74 -9.14
N MET A 18 -2.69 -2.11 -8.16
CA MET A 18 -3.22 -0.95 -7.43
C MET A 18 -3.61 0.18 -8.39
N ARG A 19 -2.70 0.54 -9.30
CA ARG A 19 -2.95 1.59 -10.30
C ARG A 19 -4.20 1.30 -11.14
N GLU A 20 -4.40 0.06 -11.57
CA GLU A 20 -5.58 -0.33 -12.34
C GLU A 20 -6.86 -0.35 -11.48
N GLY A 21 -6.76 -0.78 -10.22
CA GLY A 21 -7.87 -0.70 -9.27
C GLY A 21 -8.34 0.75 -9.04
N LEU A 22 -7.40 1.68 -8.87
CA LEU A 22 -7.70 3.10 -8.74
C LEU A 22 -8.36 3.69 -9.99
N ARG A 23 -7.96 3.23 -11.20
CA ARG A 23 -8.63 3.62 -12.45
C ARG A 23 -10.09 3.15 -12.48
N VAL A 24 -10.37 1.94 -12.01
CA VAL A 24 -11.75 1.43 -11.90
C VAL A 24 -12.54 2.23 -10.87
N LEU A 25 -11.98 2.49 -9.68
CA LEU A 25 -12.63 3.31 -8.65
C LEU A 25 -12.98 4.71 -9.16
N HIS A 26 -12.06 5.33 -9.90
CA HIS A 26 -12.30 6.64 -10.53
C HIS A 26 -13.41 6.57 -11.58
N ALA A 27 -13.44 5.53 -12.42
CA ALA A 27 -14.45 5.37 -13.45
C ALA A 27 -15.87 5.20 -12.87
N VAL A 28 -15.99 4.53 -11.71
CA VAL A 28 -17.30 4.31 -11.07
C VAL A 28 -17.73 5.46 -10.15
N SER A 29 -16.81 6.34 -9.72
CA SER A 29 -17.08 7.46 -8.80
C SER A 29 -18.34 8.27 -9.15
N SER A 30 -18.47 8.68 -10.41
CA SER A 30 -19.59 9.50 -10.87
C SER A 30 -20.92 8.76 -10.90
N VAL A 31 -20.89 7.44 -11.12
CA VAL A 31 -22.08 6.58 -11.17
C VAL A 31 -22.67 6.39 -9.76
N ILE A 32 -21.80 6.29 -8.76
CA ILE A 32 -22.21 6.03 -7.37
C ILE A 32 -22.25 7.28 -6.49
N GLY A 33 -21.82 8.44 -6.99
CA GLY A 33 -21.82 9.71 -6.24
C GLY A 33 -20.79 9.77 -5.11
N VAL A 34 -19.64 9.10 -5.30
CA VAL A 34 -18.57 8.98 -4.30
C VAL A 34 -17.27 9.56 -4.82
N ASP A 35 -16.61 10.35 -3.97
CA ASP A 35 -15.29 10.90 -4.21
C ASP A 35 -14.26 10.22 -3.31
N TRP A 36 -13.03 10.02 -3.82
CA TRP A 36 -11.96 9.35 -3.10
C TRP A 36 -10.85 10.35 -2.77
N SER A 37 -10.59 10.58 -1.48
CA SER A 37 -9.41 11.29 -0.99
C SER A 37 -8.32 10.27 -0.76
N ILE A 38 -7.48 10.05 -1.77
CA ILE A 38 -6.47 8.99 -1.76
C ILE A 38 -5.21 9.46 -1.03
N ASP A 39 -4.77 8.66 -0.07
CA ASP A 39 -3.51 8.80 0.64
C ASP A 39 -2.61 7.60 0.35
N ASP A 40 -1.61 7.77 -0.52
CA ASP A 40 -0.71 6.68 -0.93
C ASP A 40 0.45 6.52 0.06
N ILE A 41 0.58 5.31 0.59
CA ILE A 41 1.57 4.95 1.61
C ILE A 41 2.49 3.89 0.97
N PRO A 42 3.78 4.21 0.73
CA PRO A 42 4.71 3.20 0.28
C PRO A 42 4.88 2.14 1.38
N CYS A 43 4.94 0.87 1.00
CA CYS A 43 5.13 -0.21 1.95
C CYS A 43 5.78 -1.43 1.29
N GLY A 44 6.16 -2.41 2.11
CA GLY A 44 6.63 -3.73 1.70
C GLY A 44 8.11 -3.98 1.92
N GLY A 45 8.54 -5.16 1.50
CA GLY A 45 9.91 -5.64 1.64
C GLY A 45 10.92 -4.81 0.84
N GLN A 46 10.53 -4.26 -0.32
CA GLN A 46 11.41 -3.33 -1.03
C GLN A 46 11.66 -2.06 -0.20
N TYR A 47 10.60 -1.48 0.38
CA TYR A 47 10.72 -0.32 1.27
C TYR A 47 11.62 -0.65 2.47
N TYR A 48 11.42 -1.81 3.10
CA TYR A 48 12.26 -2.27 4.19
C TYR A 48 13.73 -2.41 3.81
N LEU A 49 14.06 -2.95 2.63
CA LEU A 49 15.45 -3.04 2.18
C LEU A 49 16.09 -1.67 1.93
N GLU A 50 15.30 -0.68 1.51
CA GLU A 50 15.78 0.69 1.28
C GLU A 50 15.97 1.48 2.59
N HIS A 51 15.17 1.21 3.63
CA HIS A 51 15.10 2.03 4.85
C HIS A 51 15.60 1.33 6.13
N GLY A 52 15.68 0.00 6.14
CA GLY A 52 16.37 -0.83 7.13
C GLY A 52 15.65 -1.13 8.46
N ASP A 53 14.64 -0.35 8.83
CA ASP A 53 13.98 -0.48 10.15
C ASP A 53 12.48 -0.76 10.09
N ARG A 54 11.78 -0.36 9.03
CA ARG A 54 10.33 -0.52 8.86
C ARG A 54 10.01 -0.88 7.41
N ASP A 55 8.95 -1.63 7.19
CA ASP A 55 8.40 -1.91 5.87
C ASP A 55 7.42 -0.83 5.38
N TRP A 56 7.26 0.27 6.12
CA TRP A 56 6.54 1.47 5.72
C TRP A 56 7.07 2.71 6.48
N PRO A 57 6.71 3.94 6.06
CA PRO A 57 7.14 5.17 6.74
C PRO A 57 6.64 5.30 8.18
N GLU A 58 7.34 6.11 8.99
CA GLU A 58 6.81 6.54 10.28
C GLU A 58 5.49 7.30 10.13
N GLY A 59 4.53 6.99 11.01
CA GLY A 59 3.19 7.55 10.96
C GLY A 59 2.24 6.88 9.96
N ALA A 60 2.68 5.85 9.24
CA ALA A 60 1.81 5.07 8.35
C ALA A 60 0.59 4.49 9.09
N GLU A 61 0.76 3.98 10.31
CA GLU A 61 -0.35 3.44 11.11
C GLU A 61 -1.38 4.52 11.43
N ALA A 62 -0.94 5.71 11.83
CA ALA A 62 -1.85 6.82 12.11
C ALA A 62 -2.59 7.30 10.86
N ARG A 63 -1.96 7.24 9.68
CA ARG A 63 -2.59 7.55 8.39
C ARG A 63 -3.65 6.49 8.04
N CYS A 64 -3.35 5.22 8.25
CA CYS A 64 -4.29 4.11 8.10
C CYS A 64 -5.48 4.23 9.06
N ASP A 65 -5.23 4.51 10.35
CA ASP A 65 -6.28 4.69 11.37
C ASP A 65 -7.18 5.90 11.08
N ALA A 66 -6.65 6.93 10.42
CA ALA A 66 -7.41 8.12 10.04
C ALA A 66 -8.19 7.96 8.72
N ALA A 67 -8.00 6.86 7.99
CA ALA A 67 -8.69 6.56 6.75
C ALA A 67 -10.04 5.88 7.00
N ASP A 68 -10.98 6.06 6.09
CA ASP A 68 -12.26 5.35 6.12
C ASP A 68 -12.09 3.92 5.61
N LEU A 69 -11.20 3.73 4.63
CA LEU A 69 -10.87 2.43 4.03
C LEU A 69 -9.37 2.31 3.77
N ILE A 70 -8.88 1.06 3.80
CA ILE A 70 -7.53 0.70 3.37
C ILE A 70 -7.66 -0.25 2.17
N LEU A 71 -6.99 0.09 1.07
CA LEU A 71 -6.82 -0.80 -0.08
C LEU A 71 -5.36 -1.27 -0.13
N LEU A 72 -5.17 -2.57 0.11
CA LEU A 72 -3.86 -3.22 0.12
C LEU A 72 -3.65 -3.98 -1.19
N GLY A 73 -2.46 -3.82 -1.77
CA GLY A 73 -1.97 -4.62 -2.88
C GLY A 73 -1.41 -5.96 -2.40
N ALA A 74 -0.12 -6.19 -2.65
CA ALA A 74 0.58 -7.40 -2.22
C ALA A 74 1.89 -7.00 -1.52
N VAL A 75 2.29 -7.73 -0.48
CA VAL A 75 3.57 -7.52 0.22
C VAL A 75 4.35 -8.82 0.21
N GLY A 76 5.65 -8.72 -0.07
CA GLY A 76 6.57 -9.83 -0.18
C GLY A 76 7.66 -9.52 -1.20
N TRP A 77 8.90 -9.47 -0.72
CA TRP A 77 10.09 -9.23 -1.54
C TRP A 77 11.13 -10.32 -1.34
N PRO A 78 11.85 -10.78 -2.37
CA PRO A 78 12.89 -11.80 -2.21
C PRO A 78 14.05 -11.32 -1.33
N SER A 79 14.58 -12.22 -0.51
CA SER A 79 15.80 -11.99 0.25
C SER A 79 16.97 -11.71 -0.70
N PRO A 80 17.79 -10.67 -0.43
CA PRO A 80 19.01 -10.41 -1.21
C PRO A 80 20.05 -11.54 -1.15
N THR A 81 19.98 -12.42 -0.14
CA THR A 81 21.02 -13.41 0.17
C THR A 81 20.57 -14.87 0.07
N GLY A 82 19.35 -15.16 -0.38
CA GLY A 82 18.88 -16.56 -0.42
C GLY A 82 17.49 -16.79 -1.01
N SER A 83 17.02 -18.04 -0.90
CA SER A 83 15.66 -18.45 -1.28
C SER A 83 14.69 -18.20 -0.13
N GLY A 84 13.89 -17.15 -0.21
CA GLY A 84 12.86 -16.81 0.79
C GLY A 84 12.50 -15.33 0.76
N PRO A 85 11.51 -14.89 1.55
CA PRO A 85 11.19 -13.47 1.68
C PRO A 85 12.29 -12.75 2.47
N VAL A 86 12.38 -11.44 2.28
CA VAL A 86 13.03 -10.55 3.25
C VAL A 86 12.25 -10.63 4.58
N LEU A 87 12.98 -10.66 5.69
CA LEU A 87 12.42 -10.73 7.03
C LEU A 87 12.85 -9.50 7.84
N MET A 88 12.00 -9.08 8.76
CA MET A 88 12.36 -8.05 9.73
C MET A 88 13.31 -8.65 10.78
N LYS A 89 13.83 -7.80 11.67
CA LYS A 89 14.77 -8.22 12.72
C LYS A 89 14.18 -9.28 13.67
N ASP A 90 12.86 -9.30 13.82
CA ASP A 90 12.10 -10.17 14.72
C ASP A 90 11.43 -11.37 14.04
N GLY A 91 11.58 -11.52 12.72
CA GLY A 91 11.05 -12.63 11.93
C GLY A 91 9.99 -12.19 10.94
#